data_AF-A0A7Y2JT74-F1
#
_entry.id   AF-A0A7Y2JT74-F1
#
_cell.length_a   1.000
_cell.length_b   1.000
_cell.length_c   1.000
_cell.angle_alpha   90.00
_cell.angle_beta   90.00
_cell.angle_gamma   90.00
#
_symmetry.space_group_name_H-M   'P 1'
#
loop_
_entity.id
_entity.type
_entity.pdbx_description
1 polymer ?
#
loop_
_entity_poly.entity_id
_entity_poly.type
_entity_poly.pdbx_seq_one_letter_code
_entity_poly.pdbx_strand_id
1 'polypeptide(L)'
;MPQVFPYDNVIAGVMVLVVAFGFHWMGQALSLLNWELATRLGLQEKEMLPEYRVYEHAIAVADVSIGWLYGVAGVGLLLGAPWGYKLAWFPGVVLLYHAISFWMWIGNQRKAGYRVTSSSLRVGWTVANMVTGLLAIVVAWNAT
;
A
#
# COMPACT_ATOMS: atom_id res chain seq x y z
N MET A 1 15.14 -19.81 9.87
CA MET A 1 13.71 -19.85 9.51
C MET A 1 13.61 -20.46 8.12
N PRO A 2 12.56 -21.23 7.81
CA PRO A 2 12.31 -21.69 6.46
C PRO A 2 12.29 -20.48 5.50
N GLN A 3 12.96 -20.60 4.37
CA GLN A 3 12.91 -19.61 3.30
C GLN A 3 12.01 -20.15 2.20
N VAL A 4 11.15 -19.29 1.65
CA VAL A 4 10.32 -19.59 0.48
C VAL A 4 11.21 -19.76 -0.76
N PHE A 5 12.21 -18.90 -0.87
CA PHE A 5 13.28 -18.92 -1.86
C PHE A 5 14.49 -18.18 -1.29
N PRO A 6 15.70 -18.31 -1.88
CA PRO A 6 16.89 -17.67 -1.35
C PRO A 6 16.74 -16.15 -1.20
N TYR A 7 17.04 -15.62 -0.02
CA TYR A 7 16.96 -14.19 0.31
C TYR A 7 15.55 -13.58 0.22
N ASP A 8 14.51 -14.39 0.40
CA ASP A 8 13.11 -13.95 0.46
C ASP A 8 12.87 -12.78 1.42
N ASN A 9 13.51 -12.81 2.60
CA ASN A 9 13.45 -11.76 3.60
C ASN A 9 14.07 -10.44 3.11
N VAL A 10 15.17 -10.51 2.36
CA VAL A 10 15.81 -9.31 1.82
C VAL A 10 14.95 -8.72 0.72
N ILE A 11 14.46 -9.55 -0.21
CA ILE A 11 13.59 -9.11 -1.30
C ILE A 11 12.30 -8.51 -0.74
N ALA A 12 11.63 -9.21 0.17
CA ALA A 12 10.43 -8.70 0.83
C ALA A 12 10.72 -7.43 1.62
N GLY A 13 11.84 -7.34 2.33
CA GLY A 13 12.26 -6.15 3.07
C GLY A 13 12.43 -4.94 2.17
N VAL A 14 13.15 -5.09 1.04
CA VAL A 14 13.32 -4.02 0.04
C VAL A 14 11.97 -3.61 -0.55
N MET A 15 11.14 -4.58 -0.95
CA MET A 15 9.80 -4.32 -1.50
C MET A 15 8.92 -3.56 -0.50
N VAL A 16 8.89 -3.98 0.78
CA VAL A 16 8.14 -3.30 1.84
C VAL A 16 8.67 -1.89 2.08
N LEU A 17 9.99 -1.68 2.10
CA LEU A 17 10.55 -0.34 2.30
C LEU A 17 10.26 0.60 1.13
N VAL A 18 10.40 0.12 -0.11
CA VAL A 18 10.21 0.97 -1.29
C VAL A 18 8.73 1.20 -1.56
N VAL A 19 7.95 0.12 -1.68
CA VAL A 19 6.54 0.19 -2.06
C VAL A 19 5.68 0.59 -0.86
N ALA A 20 5.73 -0.15 0.25
CA ALA A 20 4.84 0.14 1.37
C ALA A 20 5.25 1.44 2.08
N PHE A 21 6.51 1.57 2.51
CA PHE A 21 6.91 2.74 3.27
C PHE A 21 7.16 3.96 2.38
N GLY A 22 7.97 3.80 1.33
CA GLY A 22 8.42 4.90 0.47
C GLY A 22 7.30 5.50 -0.39
N PHE A 23 6.46 4.68 -1.00
CA PHE A 23 5.45 5.19 -1.92
C PHE A 23 4.03 5.16 -1.35
N HIS A 24 3.61 4.06 -0.68
CA HIS A 24 2.25 3.98 -0.12
C HIS A 24 2.10 4.97 1.03
N TRP A 25 2.89 4.80 2.09
CA TRP A 25 2.76 5.64 3.28
C TRP A 25 3.12 7.10 3.01
N MET A 26 4.22 7.40 2.29
CA MET A 26 4.53 8.79 1.95
C MET A 26 3.51 9.40 0.98
N GLY A 27 2.96 8.63 0.05
CA GLY A 27 1.91 9.09 -0.86
C GLY A 27 0.62 9.46 -0.11
N GLN A 28 0.25 8.67 0.91
CA GLN A 28 -0.87 8.99 1.79
C GLN A 28 -0.56 10.20 2.68
N ALA A 29 0.66 10.32 3.19
CA ALA A 29 1.10 11.49 3.94
C ALA A 29 1.02 12.77 3.09
N LEU A 30 1.43 12.70 1.84
CA LEU A 30 1.32 13.82 0.91
C LEU A 30 -0.14 14.17 0.63
N SER A 31 -1.00 13.16 0.46
CA SER A 31 -2.44 13.34 0.25
C SER A 31 -3.11 14.00 1.45
N LEU A 32 -2.68 13.68 2.67
CA LEU A 32 -3.13 14.31 3.91
C LEU A 32 -2.70 15.77 3.99
N LEU A 33 -1.42 16.05 3.74
CA LEU A 33 -0.82 17.38 3.91
C LEU A 33 -1.16 18.36 2.79
N ASN A 34 -1.26 17.87 1.56
CA ASN A 34 -1.53 18.70 0.39
C ASN A 34 -2.26 17.89 -0.70
N TRP A 35 -3.58 17.85 -0.58
CA TRP A 35 -4.46 17.15 -1.52
C TRP A 35 -4.30 17.62 -2.97
N GLU A 36 -4.10 18.93 -3.18
CA GLU A 36 -3.95 19.50 -4.51
C GLU A 36 -2.66 19.00 -5.18
N LEU A 37 -1.55 18.99 -4.45
CA LEU A 37 -0.29 18.45 -4.93
C LEU A 37 -0.40 16.95 -5.20
N ALA A 38 -1.01 16.18 -4.29
CA ALA A 38 -1.23 14.74 -4.50
C ALA A 38 -2.07 14.46 -5.75
N THR A 39 -3.07 15.30 -6.03
CA THR A 39 -3.88 15.22 -7.25
C THR A 39 -3.07 15.56 -8.50
N ARG A 40 -2.23 16.61 -8.45
CA ARG A 40 -1.34 17.00 -9.56
C ARG A 40 -0.31 15.92 -9.90
N LEU A 41 0.20 15.22 -8.89
CA LEU A 41 1.13 14.09 -9.04
C LEU A 41 0.43 12.78 -9.46
N GLY A 42 -0.90 12.77 -9.55
CA GLY A 42 -1.67 11.60 -9.96
C GLY A 42 -1.81 10.51 -8.88
N LEU A 43 -1.54 10.85 -7.61
CA LEU A 43 -1.79 9.98 -6.46
C LEU A 43 -3.30 9.91 -6.15
N GLN A 44 -3.99 11.04 -6.34
CA GLN A 44 -5.42 11.21 -6.12
C GLN A 44 -6.17 11.51 -7.43
N GLU A 45 -7.46 11.16 -7.49
CA GLU A 45 -8.30 11.45 -8.66
C GLU A 45 -8.61 12.94 -8.80
N LYS A 46 -8.54 13.45 -10.03
CA LYS A 46 -8.78 14.88 -10.34
C LYS A 46 -10.25 15.27 -10.20
N GLU A 47 -11.14 14.40 -10.68
CA GLU A 47 -12.58 14.68 -10.77
C GLU A 47 -13.36 13.85 -9.73
N MET A 48 -12.85 13.84 -8.50
CA MET A 48 -13.48 13.13 -7.40
C MET A 48 -14.65 13.91 -6.84
N LEU A 49 -15.80 13.24 -6.65
CA LEU A 49 -16.93 13.84 -5.94
C LEU A 49 -16.55 14.15 -4.48
N PRO A 50 -17.13 15.20 -3.87
CA PRO A 50 -16.81 15.60 -2.50
C PRO A 50 -16.94 14.47 -1.47
N GLU A 51 -17.99 13.64 -1.57
CA GLU A 51 -18.24 12.51 -0.68
C GLU A 51 -17.13 11.45 -0.74
N TYR A 52 -16.60 11.19 -1.93
CA TYR A 52 -15.48 10.27 -2.13
C TYR A 52 -14.18 10.87 -1.62
N ARG A 53 -14.01 12.19 -1.74
CA ARG A 53 -12.83 12.88 -1.19
C ARG A 53 -12.79 12.79 0.33
N VAL A 54 -13.91 12.96 1.02
CA VAL A 54 -13.98 12.80 2.48
C VAL A 54 -13.55 11.39 2.89
N TYR A 55 -14.02 10.37 2.16
CA TYR A 55 -13.67 8.98 2.41
C TYR A 55 -12.17 8.70 2.15
N GLU A 56 -11.63 9.10 1.00
CA GLU A 56 -10.21 8.90 0.67
C GLU A 56 -9.28 9.70 1.61
N HIS A 57 -9.72 10.85 2.10
CA HIS A 57 -8.98 11.60 3.11
C HIS A 57 -8.96 10.89 4.47
N ALA A 58 -10.08 10.30 4.90
CA ALA A 58 -10.13 9.48 6.12
C ALA A 58 -9.22 8.25 6.02
N ILE A 59 -9.16 7.62 4.85
CA ILE A 59 -8.20 6.56 4.55
C ILE A 59 -6.76 7.06 4.69
N ALA A 60 -6.43 8.21 4.08
CA ALA A 60 -5.09 8.78 4.19
C ALA A 60 -4.69 9.05 5.64
N VAL A 61 -5.61 9.54 6.49
CA VAL A 61 -5.37 9.68 7.94
C VAL A 61 -5.05 8.34 8.59
N ALA A 62 -5.85 7.31 8.33
CA ALA A 62 -5.67 5.98 8.90
C ALA A 62 -4.31 5.38 8.49
N ASP A 63 -4.01 5.40 7.19
CA ASP A 63 -2.78 4.87 6.61
C ASP A 63 -1.53 5.60 7.15
N VAL A 64 -1.58 6.92 7.31
CA VAL A 64 -0.46 7.68 7.86
C VAL A 64 -0.23 7.36 9.34
N SER A 65 -1.32 7.23 10.10
CA SER A 65 -1.27 6.99 11.55
C SER A 65 -0.62 5.66 11.93
N ILE A 66 -0.79 4.63 11.11
CA ILE A 66 -0.31 3.27 11.39
C ILE A 66 0.77 2.78 10.41
N GLY A 67 0.87 3.38 9.22
CA GLY A 67 1.75 2.90 8.15
C GLY A 67 3.24 3.16 8.36
N TRP A 68 3.62 3.94 9.38
CA TRP A 68 5.04 4.03 9.79
C TRP A 68 5.60 2.66 10.22
N LEU A 69 4.74 1.73 10.66
CA LEU A 69 5.09 0.34 10.96
C LEU A 69 5.67 -0.40 9.75
N TYR A 70 5.38 0.03 8.53
CA TYR A 70 5.94 -0.59 7.31
C TYR A 70 7.45 -0.42 7.26
N GLY A 71 7.97 0.74 7.66
CA GLY A 71 9.41 0.99 7.75
C GLY A 71 10.08 0.06 8.76
N VAL A 72 9.47 -0.10 9.94
CA VAL A 72 9.95 -1.00 10.99
C VAL A 72 9.95 -2.45 10.51
N ALA A 73 8.87 -2.91 9.88
CA ALA A 73 8.76 -4.25 9.31
C ALA A 73 9.82 -4.50 8.24
N GLY A 74 9.99 -3.56 7.31
CA GLY A 74 10.98 -3.65 6.23
C GLY A 74 12.42 -3.74 6.74
N VAL A 75 12.81 -2.90 7.71
CA VAL A 75 14.13 -2.98 8.35
C VAL A 75 14.30 -4.32 9.08
N GLY A 76 13.28 -4.76 9.82
CA GLY A 76 13.31 -6.05 10.51
C GLY A 76 13.53 -7.24 9.56
N LEU A 77 12.88 -7.23 8.40
CA LEU A 77 13.06 -8.22 7.35
C LEU A 77 14.48 -8.21 6.76
N LEU A 78 15.03 -7.04 6.47
CA LEU A 78 16.41 -6.91 5.97
C LEU A 78 17.44 -7.46 6.95
N LEU A 79 17.22 -7.24 8.25
CA LEU A 79 18.07 -7.74 9.32
C LEU A 79 17.88 -9.24 9.61
N GLY A 80 16.89 -9.89 8.99
CA GLY A 80 16.51 -11.27 9.32
C GLY A 80 15.99 -11.42 10.75
N ALA A 81 15.45 -10.36 11.34
CA ALA A 81 15.03 -10.36 12.73
C ALA A 81 13.68 -11.09 12.90
N PRO A 82 13.51 -11.99 13.88
CA PRO A 82 12.28 -12.78 14.05
C PRO A 82 11.00 -11.96 14.17
N TRP A 83 11.06 -10.80 14.84
CA TRP A 83 9.93 -9.88 14.96
C TRP A 83 9.60 -9.18 13.64
N GLY A 84 10.58 -9.02 12.73
CA GLY A 84 10.38 -8.42 11.41
C GLY A 84 9.48 -9.27 10.53
N TYR A 85 9.72 -10.59 10.52
CA TYR A 85 8.85 -11.54 9.82
C TYR A 85 7.43 -11.56 10.38
N LYS A 86 7.29 -11.56 11.71
CA LYS A 86 5.97 -11.43 12.34
C LYS A 86 5.33 -10.11 11.93
N LEU A 87 6.02 -8.98 12.04
CA LEU A 87 5.42 -7.69 11.71
C LEU A 87 5.06 -7.56 10.22
N ALA A 88 5.74 -8.28 9.32
CA ALA A 88 5.53 -8.22 7.87
C ALA A 88 4.12 -8.63 7.42
N TRP A 89 3.36 -9.40 8.22
CA TRP A 89 1.96 -9.68 7.89
C TRP A 89 1.13 -8.40 7.80
N PHE A 90 1.44 -7.39 8.62
CA PHE A 90 0.70 -6.13 8.70
C PHE A 90 0.80 -5.28 7.42
N PRO A 91 1.98 -4.85 6.95
CA PRO A 91 2.09 -4.19 5.64
C PRO A 91 1.53 -5.09 4.53
N GLY A 92 1.74 -6.41 4.63
CA GLY A 92 1.22 -7.38 3.69
C GLY A 92 -0.28 -7.29 3.47
N VAL A 93 -1.05 -7.41 4.56
CA VAL A 93 -2.51 -7.37 4.53
C VAL A 93 -3.02 -5.99 4.14
N VAL A 94 -2.44 -4.91 4.66
CA VAL A 94 -2.91 -3.55 4.35
C VAL A 94 -2.74 -3.24 2.86
N LEU A 95 -1.59 -3.55 2.27
CA LEU A 95 -1.36 -3.34 0.84
C LEU A 95 -2.28 -4.17 -0.04
N LEU A 96 -2.51 -5.44 0.33
CA LEU A 96 -3.42 -6.31 -0.41
C LEU A 96 -4.88 -5.82 -0.30
N TYR A 97 -5.32 -5.44 0.89
CA TYR A 97 -6.64 -4.85 1.13
C TYR A 97 -6.85 -3.60 0.28
N HIS A 98 -5.87 -2.69 0.24
CA HIS A 98 -5.93 -1.48 -0.57
C HIS A 98 -6.03 -1.78 -2.06
N ALA A 99 -5.24 -2.74 -2.54
CA ALA A 99 -5.27 -3.12 -3.94
C ALA A 99 -6.62 -3.71 -4.36
N ILE A 100 -7.20 -4.61 -3.54
CA ILE A 100 -8.53 -5.18 -3.79
C ILE A 100 -9.60 -4.07 -3.73
N SER A 101 -9.52 -3.21 -2.71
CA SER A 101 -10.47 -2.12 -2.51
C SER A 101 -10.46 -1.13 -3.67
N PHE A 102 -9.29 -0.79 -4.20
CA PHE A 102 -9.15 0.06 -5.39
C PHE A 102 -9.96 -0.48 -6.57
N TRP A 103 -9.81 -1.78 -6.90
CA TRP A 103 -10.52 -2.38 -8.02
C TRP A 103 -12.04 -2.40 -7.82
N MET A 104 -12.47 -2.73 -6.60
CA MET A 104 -13.89 -2.72 -6.24
C MET A 104 -14.46 -1.30 -6.27
N TRP A 105 -13.72 -0.32 -5.76
CA TRP A 105 -14.10 1.09 -5.73
C TRP A 105 -14.31 1.64 -7.13
N ILE A 106 -13.31 1.50 -8.01
CA ILE A 106 -13.40 1.94 -9.41
C ILE A 106 -14.54 1.23 -10.15
N GLY A 107 -14.70 -0.08 -9.92
CA GLY A 107 -15.79 -0.86 -10.52
C GLY A 107 -17.17 -0.37 -10.09
N ASN A 108 -17.35 -0.07 -8.81
CA ASN A 108 -18.61 0.42 -8.26
C ASN A 108 -18.94 1.84 -8.72
N GLN A 109 -17.95 2.73 -8.76
CA GLN A 109 -18.14 4.10 -9.26
C GLN A 109 -18.56 4.10 -10.73
N ARG A 110 -17.94 3.25 -11.57
CA ARG A 110 -18.35 3.10 -12.98
C ARG A 110 -19.77 2.58 -13.12
N LYS A 111 -20.18 1.58 -12.31
CA LYS A 111 -21.56 1.07 -12.28
C LYS A 111 -22.57 2.13 -11.83
N ALA A 112 -22.18 3.03 -10.95
CA ALA A 112 -22.99 4.16 -10.52
C ALA A 112 -23.07 5.32 -11.54
N GLY A 113 -22.41 5.18 -12.70
CA GLY A 113 -22.44 6.17 -13.79
C GLY A 113 -21.32 7.22 -13.72
N TYR A 114 -20.39 7.12 -12.78
CA TYR A 114 -19.28 8.05 -12.66
C TYR A 114 -18.13 7.70 -13.61
N ARG A 115 -17.61 8.71 -14.31
CA ARG A 115 -16.42 8.57 -15.17
C ARG A 115 -15.17 8.85 -14.36
N VAL A 116 -14.66 7.80 -13.72
CA VAL A 116 -13.42 7.89 -12.94
C VAL A 116 -12.22 7.63 -13.85
N THR A 117 -11.28 8.58 -13.90
CA THR A 117 -10.10 8.50 -14.77
C THR A 117 -8.92 7.90 -14.01
N SER A 118 -9.00 6.59 -13.75
CA SER A 118 -7.88 5.85 -13.16
C SER A 118 -6.66 5.90 -14.10
N SER A 119 -5.67 6.73 -13.76
CA SER A 119 -4.43 6.87 -14.53
C SER A 119 -3.64 5.55 -14.53
N SER A 120 -2.83 5.33 -15.57
CA SER A 120 -1.93 4.17 -15.65
C SER A 120 -0.98 4.10 -14.45
N LEU A 121 -0.62 5.25 -13.88
CA LEU A 121 0.16 5.34 -12.66
C LEU A 121 -0.58 4.70 -11.47
N ARG A 122 -1.85 5.05 -11.22
CA ARG A 122 -2.64 4.47 -10.12
C ARG A 122 -2.86 2.96 -10.31
N VAL A 123 -3.05 2.52 -11.54
CA VAL A 123 -3.14 1.08 -11.85
C VAL A 123 -1.83 0.36 -11.54
N GLY A 124 -0.69 0.88 -12.02
CA GLY A 124 0.61 0.30 -11.74
C GLY A 124 0.93 0.30 -10.25
N TRP A 125 0.56 1.38 -9.56
CA TRP A 125 0.67 1.52 -8.11
C TRP A 125 -0.10 0.43 -7.35
N THR A 126 -1.36 0.22 -7.74
CA THR A 126 -2.21 -0.84 -7.18
C THR A 126 -1.62 -2.24 -7.39
N VAL A 127 -1.09 -2.52 -8.58
CA VAL A 127 -0.45 -3.82 -8.86
C VAL A 127 0.82 -3.99 -8.02
N ALA A 128 1.64 -2.96 -7.87
CA ALA A 128 2.83 -2.99 -7.03
C ALA A 128 2.48 -3.27 -5.55
N ASN A 129 1.44 -2.62 -5.02
CA ASN A 129 0.92 -2.89 -3.68
C ASN A 129 0.46 -4.34 -3.54
N MET A 130 -0.29 -4.86 -4.51
CA MET A 130 -0.79 -6.24 -4.49
C MET A 130 0.36 -7.26 -4.45
N VAL A 131 1.34 -7.13 -5.34
CA VAL A 131 2.49 -8.05 -5.42
C VAL A 131 3.34 -7.97 -4.14
N THR A 132 3.63 -6.76 -3.67
CA THR A 132 4.36 -6.54 -2.41
C THR A 132 3.61 -7.15 -1.22
N GLY A 133 2.30 -6.92 -1.17
CA GLY A 133 1.44 -7.38 -0.10
C GLY A 133 1.42 -8.90 -0.01
N LEU A 134 1.21 -9.57 -1.15
CA LEU A 134 1.25 -11.02 -1.25
C LEU A 134 2.61 -11.59 -0.84
N LEU A 135 3.71 -11.01 -1.33
CA LEU A 135 5.05 -11.45 -0.95
C LEU A 135 5.29 -11.31 0.57
N ALA A 136 4.93 -10.18 1.16
CA ALA A 136 5.10 -9.94 2.59
C ALA A 136 4.28 -10.90 3.45
N ILE A 137 3.03 -11.21 3.04
CA ILE A 137 2.20 -12.23 3.70
C ILE A 137 2.86 -13.61 3.61
N VAL A 138 3.32 -14.01 2.43
CA VAL A 138 3.94 -15.32 2.21
C VAL A 138 5.23 -15.46 3.04
N VAL A 139 6.07 -14.42 3.08
CA VAL A 139 7.29 -14.42 3.92
C VAL A 139 6.97 -14.44 5.40
N ALA A 140 5.95 -13.69 5.85
CA ALA A 140 5.51 -13.71 7.24
C ALA A 140 5.00 -15.10 7.66
N TRP A 141 4.24 -15.76 6.79
CA TRP A 141 3.64 -17.08 7.05
C TRP A 141 4.66 -18.22 7.04
N ASN A 142 5.72 -18.14 6.23
CA ASN A 142 6.75 -19.20 6.20
C ASN A 142 7.78 -19.07 7.33
N ALA A 143 7.76 -17.96 8.06
CA ALA A 143 8.64 -17.73 9.20
C ALA A 143 8.07 -18.24 10.54
N THR A 144 6.82 -18.67 10.58
CA THR A 144 6.19 -19.39 11.71
C THR A 144 6.43 -20.88 11.62
#